data_AF-A0A8B4C1D5-F1
#
_entry.id   AF-A0A8B4C1D5-F1
#
_cell.length_a   1.000
_cell.length_b   1.000
_cell.length_c   1.000
_cell.angle_alpha   90.00
_cell.angle_beta   90.00
_cell.angle_gamma   90.00
#
_symmetry.space_group_name_H-M   'P 1'
#
loop_
_entity.id
_entity.type
_entity.pdbx_description
1 polymer ?
#
loop_
_entity_poly.entity_id
_entity_poly.type
_entity_poly.pdbx_seq_one_letter_code
_entity_poly.pdbx_strand_id
1 'polypeptide(L)'
;MLKAGEELDMRINELKKYDTITIDNLKEIIDTHLFLTNVFSDISGHNNRSLASKYLHFHVPNMFYIFDSRAIQGAKSYVMSDKQLRASLAPFGDKEYIELVIRLFTFQEHVKSQFGMTVTPRVIDSFLLNY
;
A
#
# COMPACT_ATOMS: atom_id res chain seq x y z
N MET A 1 3.96 19.06 15.21
CA MET A 1 4.52 17.70 15.34
C MET A 1 3.63 16.77 16.16
N LEU A 2 3.23 17.11 17.40
CA LEU A 2 2.33 16.26 18.22
C LEU A 2 1.03 15.80 17.52
N LYS A 3 0.33 16.70 16.81
CA LYS A 3 -0.94 16.37 16.11
C LYS A 3 -0.80 15.35 14.97
N ALA A 4 0.33 15.34 14.25
CA ALA A 4 0.54 14.42 13.14
C ALA A 4 0.78 12.99 13.63
N GLY A 5 1.39 12.84 14.82
CA GLY A 5 1.56 11.54 15.48
C GLY A 5 0.23 10.94 15.91
N GLU A 6 -0.62 11.72 16.59
CA GLU A 6 -1.95 11.27 17.04
C GLU A 6 -2.84 10.81 15.88
N GLU A 7 -2.86 11.57 14.78
CA GLU A 7 -3.59 11.22 13.55
C GLU A 7 -3.03 9.94 12.90
N LEU A 8 -1.70 9.80 12.83
CA LEU A 8 -1.05 8.61 12.29
C LEU A 8 -1.39 7.35 13.12
N ASP A 9 -1.34 7.47 14.44
CA ASP A 9 -1.66 6.37 15.35
C ASP A 9 -3.11 5.94 15.21
N MET A 10 -4.04 6.88 15.06
CA MET A 10 -5.45 6.59 14.80
C MET A 10 -5.62 5.77 13.52
N ARG A 11 -5.05 6.24 12.40
CA ARG A 11 -5.09 5.55 11.10
C ARG A 11 -4.49 4.16 11.15
N ILE A 12 -3.34 4.02 11.79
CA ILE A 12 -2.66 2.73 12.00
C ILE A 12 -3.55 1.79 12.82
N ASN A 13 -4.18 2.27 13.89
CA ASN A 13 -5.02 1.45 14.76
C ASN A 13 -6.32 1.01 14.07
N GLU A 14 -6.89 1.83 13.19
CA GLU A 14 -8.03 1.42 12.35
C GLU A 14 -7.63 0.29 11.40
N LEU A 15 -6.48 0.40 10.73
CA LEU A 15 -6.01 -0.62 9.79
C LEU A 15 -5.54 -1.92 10.47
N LYS A 16 -5.08 -1.86 11.73
CA LYS A 16 -4.71 -3.05 12.52
C LYS A 16 -5.89 -3.99 12.81
N LYS A 17 -7.13 -3.53 12.62
CA LYS A 17 -8.34 -4.35 12.81
C LYS A 17 -8.54 -5.37 11.68
N TYR A 18 -7.78 -5.27 10.60
CA TYR A 18 -7.86 -6.13 9.44
C TYR A 18 -6.67 -7.09 9.36
N ASP A 19 -6.93 -8.33 8.97
CA ASP A 19 -5.88 -9.34 8.75
C ASP A 19 -5.33 -9.33 7.32
N THR A 20 -6.12 -8.86 6.36
CA THR A 20 -5.77 -8.75 4.94
C THR A 20 -6.35 -7.49 4.28
N ILE A 21 -5.76 -7.09 3.16
CA ILE A 21 -6.32 -6.04 2.30
C ILE A 21 -7.57 -6.58 1.61
N THR A 22 -8.63 -5.76 1.58
CA THR A 22 -9.89 -5.99 0.87
C THR A 22 -10.31 -4.71 0.14
N ILE A 23 -11.31 -4.79 -0.73
CA ILE A 23 -11.85 -3.60 -1.42
C ILE A 23 -12.27 -2.51 -0.42
N ASP A 24 -12.80 -2.91 0.75
CA ASP A 24 -13.35 -1.99 1.75
C ASP A 24 -12.29 -1.14 2.46
N ASN A 25 -11.06 -1.65 2.59
CA ASN A 25 -9.97 -0.95 3.29
C ASN A 25 -8.92 -0.32 2.34
N LEU A 26 -9.02 -0.56 1.03
CA LEU A 26 -8.10 0.03 0.03
C LEU A 26 -8.02 1.55 0.11
N LYS A 27 -9.17 2.21 0.26
CA LYS A 27 -9.23 3.68 0.39
C LYS A 27 -8.38 4.14 1.58
N GLU A 28 -8.57 3.52 2.73
CA GLU A 28 -7.92 3.94 3.97
C GLU A 28 -6.41 3.69 3.94
N ILE A 29 -5.97 2.59 3.31
CA ILE A 29 -4.55 2.30 3.07
C ILE A 29 -3.90 3.38 2.22
N ILE A 30 -4.56 3.77 1.11
CA ILE A 30 -4.03 4.74 0.17
C ILE A 30 -4.01 6.15 0.78
N ASP A 31 -5.09 6.53 1.46
CA ASP A 31 -5.21 7.83 2.14
C ASP A 31 -4.17 7.97 3.26
N THR A 32 -3.97 6.91 4.06
CA THR A 32 -2.96 6.88 5.12
C THR A 32 -1.53 6.99 4.56
N HIS A 33 -1.25 6.32 3.43
CA HIS A 33 0.05 6.45 2.76
C HIS A 33 0.29 7.88 2.26
N LEU A 34 -0.71 8.50 1.63
CA LEU A 34 -0.61 9.88 1.16
C LEU A 34 -0.41 10.85 2.33
N PHE A 35 -1.19 10.69 3.41
CA PHE A 35 -1.03 11.49 4.63
C PHE A 35 0.41 11.45 5.14
N LEU A 36 0.97 10.25 5.34
CA LEU A 36 2.33 10.13 5.86
C LEU A 36 3.39 10.63 4.85
N THR A 37 3.17 10.40 3.56
CA THR A 37 4.04 10.93 2.50
C THR A 37 4.10 12.45 2.54
N ASN A 38 2.96 13.12 2.73
CA ASN A 38 2.90 14.57 2.86
C ASN A 38 3.61 15.05 4.13
N VAL A 39 3.38 14.40 5.28
CA VAL A 39 4.09 14.71 6.53
C VAL A 39 5.61 14.63 6.35
N PHE A 40 6.11 13.59 5.68
CA PHE A 40 7.54 13.47 5.40
C PHE A 40 8.04 14.47 4.35
N SER A 41 7.20 14.84 3.38
CA SER A 41 7.53 15.86 2.37
C SER A 41 7.66 17.24 3.02
N ASP A 42 6.77 17.59 3.94
CA ASP A 42 6.81 18.88 4.66
C ASP A 42 8.09 19.05 5.49
N ILE A 43 8.65 17.95 6.00
CA ILE A 43 9.88 17.96 6.80
C ILE A 43 11.13 18.00 5.93
N SER A 44 11.15 17.24 4.82
CA SER A 44 12.37 17.00 4.04
C SER A 44 12.46 17.78 2.73
N GLY A 45 11.36 18.32 2.23
CA GLY A 45 11.26 18.90 0.89
C GLY A 45 11.22 17.88 -0.26
N HIS A 46 11.19 16.58 0.03
CA HIS A 46 11.21 15.51 -0.97
C HIS A 46 9.98 14.60 -0.89
N ASN A 47 9.56 14.08 -2.05
CA ASN A 47 8.45 13.14 -2.13
C ASN A 47 8.88 11.75 -1.64
N ASN A 48 8.55 11.44 -0.38
CA ASN A 48 9.10 10.33 0.39
C ASN A 48 8.25 9.05 0.35
N ARG A 49 7.73 8.68 -0.83
CA ARG A 49 6.84 7.50 -1.01
C ARG A 49 7.43 6.20 -0.44
N SER A 50 8.71 5.95 -0.70
CA SER A 50 9.41 4.75 -0.23
C SER A 50 9.56 4.75 1.29
N LEU A 51 9.86 5.90 1.90
CA LEU A 51 9.97 6.03 3.35
C LEU A 51 8.60 5.84 4.02
N ALA A 52 7.54 6.48 3.50
CA ALA A 52 6.19 6.35 4.02
C ALA A 52 5.68 4.90 3.95
N SER A 53 5.81 4.25 2.80
CA SER A 53 5.40 2.85 2.64
C SER A 53 6.19 1.89 3.55
N LYS A 54 7.52 2.07 3.68
CA LYS A 54 8.34 1.26 4.60
C LYS A 54 7.97 1.47 6.06
N TYR A 55 7.76 2.72 6.46
CA TYR A 55 7.32 3.04 7.82
C TYR A 55 5.99 2.35 8.12
N LEU A 56 5.00 2.51 7.26
CA LEU A 56 3.68 1.91 7.45
C LEU A 56 3.72 0.37 7.38
N HIS A 57 4.52 -0.20 6.48
CA HIS A 57 4.75 -1.64 6.42
C HIS A 57 5.36 -2.18 7.72
N PHE A 58 6.28 -1.45 8.35
CA PHE A 58 6.85 -1.89 9.62
C PHE A 58 5.81 -1.89 10.76
N HIS A 59 4.85 -0.97 10.73
CA HIS A 59 3.84 -0.83 11.79
C HIS A 59 2.57 -1.68 11.55
N VAL A 60 2.19 -1.91 10.29
CA VAL A 60 1.02 -2.71 9.87
C VAL A 60 1.39 -3.55 8.62
N PRO A 61 2.23 -4.59 8.78
CA PRO A 61 2.87 -5.29 7.65
C PRO A 61 1.92 -5.99 6.69
N ASN A 62 0.69 -6.28 7.13
CA ASN A 62 -0.33 -6.91 6.29
C ASN A 62 -1.20 -5.91 5.52
N MET A 63 -1.02 -4.59 5.71
CA MET A 63 -1.88 -3.58 5.08
C MET A 63 -1.15 -2.66 4.10
N PHE A 64 0.19 -2.63 4.11
CA PHE A 64 0.95 -1.72 3.27
C PHE A 64 1.94 -2.46 2.39
N TYR A 65 1.86 -2.20 1.08
CA TYR A 65 2.87 -2.66 0.13
C TYR A 65 4.10 -1.76 0.20
N ILE A 66 5.29 -2.35 0.12
CA ILE A 66 6.53 -1.58 0.06
C ILE A 66 6.66 -0.92 -1.32
N PHE A 67 6.84 0.40 -1.34
CA PHE A 67 7.15 1.13 -2.56
C PHE A 67 8.67 1.04 -2.84
N ASP A 68 9.04 0.02 -3.61
CA ASP A 68 10.35 -0.16 -4.24
C ASP A 68 10.19 -0.27 -5.77
N SER A 69 11.15 0.31 -6.48
CA SER A 69 11.35 0.18 -7.93
C SER A 69 11.22 -1.25 -8.45
N ARG A 70 11.74 -2.25 -7.72
CA ARG A 70 11.65 -3.68 -8.09
C ARG A 70 10.23 -4.21 -7.98
N ALA A 71 9.53 -3.90 -6.87
CA ALA A 71 8.13 -4.27 -6.68
C ALA A 71 7.23 -3.67 -7.77
N ILE A 72 7.48 -2.43 -8.17
CA ILE A 72 6.76 -1.77 -9.28
C ILE A 72 7.01 -2.48 -10.60
N GLN A 73 8.26 -2.86 -10.90
CA GLN A 73 8.60 -3.57 -12.14
C GLN A 73 7.95 -4.96 -12.18
N GLY A 74 8.05 -5.73 -11.10
CA GLY A 74 7.39 -7.04 -10.98
C GLY A 74 5.88 -6.93 -11.09
N ALA A 75 5.25 -6.00 -10.36
CA ALA A 75 3.80 -5.79 -10.45
C ALA A 75 3.34 -5.45 -11.89
N LYS A 76 4.17 -4.69 -12.64
CA LYS A 76 3.88 -4.34 -14.03
C LYS A 76 3.94 -5.52 -14.99
N SER A 77 4.81 -6.50 -14.75
CA SER A 77 4.97 -7.67 -15.63
C SER A 77 3.89 -8.73 -15.45
N TYR A 78 3.27 -8.83 -14.26
CA TYR A 78 2.34 -9.92 -13.96
C TYR A 78 0.86 -9.55 -14.06
N VAL A 79 0.49 -8.27 -13.85
CA VAL A 79 -0.93 -7.91 -13.63
C VAL A 79 -1.29 -6.61 -14.31
N MET A 80 -2.40 -6.60 -15.05
CA MET A 80 -2.98 -5.38 -15.64
C MET A 80 -3.69 -4.54 -14.57
N SER A 81 -3.53 -3.21 -14.63
CA SER A 81 -4.20 -2.28 -13.71
C SER A 81 -5.71 -2.24 -13.97
N ASP A 82 -6.50 -2.44 -12.92
CA ASP A 82 -7.95 -2.26 -12.96
C ASP A 82 -8.28 -0.77 -13.09
N LYS A 83 -8.76 -0.36 -14.27
CA LYS A 83 -9.04 1.04 -14.58
C LYS A 83 -10.20 1.62 -13.75
N GLN A 84 -11.21 0.81 -13.42
CA GLN A 84 -12.36 1.28 -12.66
C GLN A 84 -11.98 1.50 -11.20
N LEU A 85 -11.30 0.52 -10.61
CA LEU A 85 -10.76 0.64 -9.26
C LEU A 85 -9.74 1.79 -9.15
N ARG A 86 -8.92 1.99 -10.18
CA ARG A 86 -8.00 3.14 -10.23
C ARG A 86 -8.71 4.47 -10.25
N ALA A 87 -9.80 4.58 -11.00
CA ALA A 87 -10.59 5.81 -11.06
C ALA A 87 -11.28 6.10 -9.72
N SER A 88 -11.79 5.08 -9.03
CA SER A 88 -12.44 5.26 -7.72
C SER A 88 -11.44 5.63 -6.62
N LEU A 89 -10.18 5.20 -6.72
CA LEU A 89 -9.15 5.48 -5.72
C LEU A 89 -8.34 6.76 -5.99
N ALA A 90 -8.36 7.28 -7.22
CA ALA A 90 -7.61 8.46 -7.64
C ALA A 90 -7.73 9.70 -6.71
N PRO A 91 -8.90 10.00 -6.09
CA PRO A 91 -9.02 11.15 -5.20
C PRO A 91 -8.28 11.02 -3.86
N PHE A 92 -7.86 9.82 -3.47
CA PHE A 92 -7.38 9.53 -2.11
C PHE A 92 -5.87 9.37 -2.01
N GLY A 93 -5.13 9.41 -3.12
CA GLY A 93 -3.73 9.01 -3.11
C GLY A 93 -2.87 9.53 -4.24
N ASP A 94 -1.58 9.29 -4.07
CA ASP A 94 -0.60 9.48 -5.12
C ASP A 94 -0.79 8.45 -6.25
N LYS A 95 -0.69 8.93 -7.49
CA LYS A 95 -0.89 8.11 -8.69
C LYS A 95 0.05 6.91 -8.77
N GLU A 96 1.31 7.04 -8.35
CA GLU A 96 2.29 5.96 -8.44
C GLU A 96 2.02 4.89 -7.38
N TYR A 97 1.70 5.31 -6.16
CA TYR A 97 1.36 4.39 -5.09
C TYR A 97 0.03 3.67 -5.35
N ILE A 98 -1.01 4.37 -5.83
CA ILE A 98 -2.28 3.75 -6.24
C ILE A 98 -2.04 2.67 -7.31
N GLU A 99 -1.22 2.96 -8.31
CA GLU A 99 -0.91 2.00 -9.37
C GLU A 99 -0.21 0.74 -8.82
N LEU A 100 0.69 0.89 -7.86
CA LEU A 100 1.32 -0.23 -7.16
C LEU A 100 0.28 -1.05 -6.38
N VAL A 101 -0.52 -0.38 -5.55
CA VAL A 101 -1.53 -1.02 -4.68
C VAL A 101 -2.52 -1.82 -5.51
N ILE A 102 -3.04 -1.27 -6.61
CA ILE A 102 -4.00 -1.95 -7.47
C ILE A 102 -3.39 -3.20 -8.09
N ARG A 103 -2.18 -3.11 -8.63
CA ARG A 103 -1.55 -4.28 -9.27
C ARG A 103 -1.27 -5.40 -8.26
N LEU A 104 -0.75 -5.07 -7.09
CA LEU A 104 -0.46 -6.07 -6.06
C LEU A 104 -1.73 -6.60 -5.40
N PHE A 105 -2.78 -5.79 -5.26
CA PHE A 105 -4.09 -6.25 -4.82
C PHE A 105 -4.73 -7.20 -5.84
N THR A 106 -4.71 -6.85 -7.12
CA THR A 106 -5.20 -7.74 -8.18
C THR A 106 -4.39 -9.04 -8.25
N PHE A 107 -3.07 -8.98 -7.99
CA PHE A 107 -2.24 -10.19 -7.83
C PHE A 107 -2.70 -11.04 -6.64
N GLN A 108 -2.91 -10.42 -5.47
CA GLN A 108 -3.42 -11.09 -4.28
C GLN A 108 -4.75 -11.80 -4.55
N GLU A 109 -5.71 -11.12 -5.19
CA GLU A 109 -7.02 -11.69 -5.54
C GLU A 109 -6.89 -12.83 -6.56
N HIS A 110 -5.96 -12.73 -7.51
CA HIS A 110 -5.67 -13.81 -8.45
C HIS A 110 -5.12 -15.06 -7.73
N VAL A 111 -4.14 -14.89 -6.85
CA VAL A 111 -3.57 -16.00 -6.05
C VAL A 111 -4.65 -16.65 -5.18
N LYS A 112 -5.51 -15.84 -4.55
CA LYS A 112 -6.63 -16.32 -3.74
C LYS A 112 -7.63 -17.11 -4.58
N SER A 113 -7.99 -16.61 -5.77
CA SER A 113 -8.90 -17.26 -6.70
C SER A 113 -8.36 -18.60 -7.23
N GLN A 114 -7.07 -18.67 -7.58
CA GLN A 114 -6.46 -19.86 -8.19
C GLN A 114 -6.06 -20.92 -7.16
N PHE A 115 -5.56 -20.51 -5.99
CA PHE A 115 -4.93 -21.42 -5.03
C PHE A 115 -5.63 -21.46 -3.67
N GLY A 116 -6.67 -20.65 -3.44
CA GLY A 116 -7.35 -20.55 -2.15
C GLY A 116 -6.50 -19.90 -1.04
N MET A 117 -5.35 -19.32 -1.39
CA MET A 117 -4.40 -18.74 -0.44
C MET A 117 -4.52 -17.21 -0.43
N THR A 118 -4.67 -16.63 0.76
CA THR A 118 -4.58 -15.18 0.94
C THR A 118 -3.13 -14.80 1.21
N VAL A 119 -2.52 -14.03 0.31
CA VAL A 119 -1.14 -13.55 0.45
C VAL A 119 -1.14 -12.11 0.90
N THR A 120 -0.56 -11.81 2.05
CA THR A 120 -0.50 -10.44 2.57
C THR A 120 0.66 -9.67 1.92
N PRO A 121 0.68 -8.32 1.98
CA PRO A 121 1.83 -7.51 1.58
C PRO A 121 3.15 -8.00 2.16
N ARG A 122 3.19 -8.49 3.41
CA ARG A 122 4.40 -9.05 4.02
C ARG A 122 4.90 -10.31 3.33
N VAL A 123 3.99 -11.19 2.93
CA VAL A 123 4.31 -12.40 2.18
C VAL A 123 4.80 -12.04 0.77
N ILE A 124 4.10 -11.12 0.11
CA ILE A 124 4.45 -10.63 -1.24
C ILE A 124 5.84 -9.98 -1.22
N ASP A 125 6.13 -9.12 -0.25
CA ASP A 125 7.45 -8.50 -0.07
C ASP A 125 8.56 -9.55 0.08
N SER A 126 8.34 -10.55 0.94
CA SER A 126 9.29 -11.65 1.14
C SER A 126 9.52 -12.48 -0.13
N PHE A 127 8.48 -12.65 -0.95
CA PHE A 127 8.57 -13.35 -2.24
C PHE A 127 9.34 -12.54 -3.28
N LEU A 128 9.03 -11.24 -3.43
CA LEU A 128 9.64 -10.36 -4.43
C LEU A 128 11.11 -10.03 -4.15
N LEU A 129 11.58 -10.18 -2.90
CA LEU A 129 12.98 -9.97 -2.52
C LEU A 129 13.87 -11.20 -2.77
N ASN A 130 13.28 -12.37 -3.01
CA ASN A 130 14.00 -13.64 -3.21
C ASN A 130 14.16 -14.03 -4.70
N TYR A 131 13.85 -13.12 -5.62
CA TYR A 131 14.06 -13.23 -7.06
C TYR A 131 14.70 -11.94 -7.60
#